data_AF-A0A424WAF4-F1
#
_entry.id   AF-A0A424WAF4-F1
#
_cell.length_a   1.000
_cell.length_b   1.000
_cell.length_c   1.000
_cell.angle_alpha   90.00
_cell.angle_beta   90.00
_cell.angle_gamma   90.00
#
_symmetry.space_group_name_H-M   'P 1'
#
loop_
_entity.id
_entity.type
_entity.pdbx_description
1 polymer ?
#
loop_
_entity_poly.entity_id
_entity_poly.type
_entity_poly.pdbx_seq_one_letter_code
_entity_poly.pdbx_strand_id
1 'polypeptide(L)'
;MNDAAASERRWRRRSLWLLPILLALTLYWSARDSVARWLGGRELQPREIAAGAQAPLGGAQWQLRQFAVLEPPAGRGWQPGSRAALAAFSVQVQSADLPTRWRGCRIALHDAQGRTWLPAIAPALRLPRGTAR
;
A
#
# COMPACT_ATOMS: atom_id res chain seq x y z
N MET A 1 62.74 18.67 -6.30
CA MET A 1 62.10 17.56 -5.55
C MET A 1 60.79 18.00 -4.84
N ASN A 2 60.09 19.04 -5.33
CA ASN A 2 58.87 19.59 -4.70
C ASN A 2 57.59 19.35 -5.53
N ASP A 3 57.73 18.94 -6.79
CA ASP A 3 56.61 18.78 -7.72
C ASP A 3 55.74 17.56 -7.38
N ALA A 4 56.35 16.49 -6.86
CA ALA A 4 55.65 15.29 -6.39
C ALA A 4 54.73 15.58 -5.19
N ALA A 5 55.16 16.43 -4.25
CA ALA A 5 54.36 16.79 -3.08
C ALA A 5 53.19 17.75 -3.40
N ALA A 6 53.33 18.55 -4.46
CA ALA A 6 52.28 19.43 -4.95
C ALA A 6 51.25 18.69 -5.81
N SER A 7 51.68 17.73 -6.63
CA SER A 7 50.80 16.88 -7.44
C SER A 7 49.96 15.94 -6.57
N GLU A 8 50.52 15.37 -5.51
CA GLU A 8 49.82 14.48 -4.59
C GLU A 8 48.70 15.21 -3.81
N ARG A 9 48.96 16.43 -3.33
CA ARG A 9 47.93 17.26 -2.66
C ARG A 9 46.78 17.63 -3.60
N ARG A 10 47.06 17.82 -4.89
CA ARG A 10 46.07 18.17 -5.91
C ARG A 10 45.18 16.96 -6.25
N TRP A 11 45.78 15.76 -6.29
CA TRP A 11 45.06 14.49 -6.45
C TRP A 11 44.20 14.13 -5.23
N ARG A 12 44.71 14.32 -4.01
CA ARG A 12 43.92 14.14 -2.78
C ARG A 12 42.70 15.06 -2.73
N ARG A 13 42.85 16.33 -3.12
CA ARG A 13 41.71 17.27 -3.22
C ARG A 13 40.71 16.86 -4.30
N ARG A 14 41.16 16.41 -5.47
CA ARG A 14 40.26 15.89 -6.52
C ARG A 14 39.48 14.66 -6.05
N SER A 15 40.14 13.72 -5.36
CA SER A 15 39.50 12.54 -4.79
C SER A 15 38.45 12.91 -3.72
N LEU A 16 38.79 13.86 -2.84
CA LEU A 16 37.85 14.41 -1.85
C LEU A 16 36.62 15.07 -2.48
N TRP A 17 36.78 15.76 -3.62
CA TRP A 17 35.65 16.38 -4.35
C TRP A 17 34.82 15.39 -5.16
N LEU A 18 35.42 14.29 -5.62
CA LEU A 18 34.68 13.22 -6.30
C LEU A 18 33.81 12.42 -5.31
N LEU A 19 34.24 12.32 -4.06
CA LEU A 19 33.55 11.54 -3.03
C LEU A 19 32.08 11.95 -2.79
N PRO A 20 31.72 13.24 -2.60
CA PRO A 20 30.32 13.63 -2.46
C PRO A 20 29.50 13.41 -3.74
N ILE A 21 30.12 13.55 -4.92
CA ILE A 21 29.45 13.30 -6.21
C ILE A 21 29.12 11.81 -6.33
N LEU A 22 30.09 10.94 -6.01
CA LEU A 22 29.91 9.50 -6.00
C LEU A 22 28.88 9.07 -4.97
N LEU A 23 28.90 9.67 -3.78
CA LEU A 23 27.91 9.42 -2.73
C LEU A 23 26.50 9.82 -3.18
N ALA A 24 26.34 10.99 -3.79
CA ALA A 24 25.06 11.44 -4.32
C ALA A 24 24.56 10.51 -5.44
N LEU A 25 25.45 10.04 -6.31
CA LEU A 25 25.11 9.12 -7.40
C LEU A 25 24.68 7.74 -6.89
N THR A 26 25.37 7.19 -5.90
CA THR A 26 25.00 5.90 -5.28
C THR A 26 23.72 6.00 -4.47
N LEU A 27 23.52 7.12 -3.74
CA LEU A 27 22.26 7.44 -3.08
C LEU A 27 21.13 7.57 -4.09
N TYR A 28 21.33 8.30 -5.19
CA TYR A 28 20.33 8.45 -6.24
C TYR A 28 19.97 7.10 -6.86
N TRP A 29 20.96 6.25 -7.15
CA TRP A 29 20.70 4.93 -7.71
C TRP A 29 19.97 4.01 -6.72
N SER A 30 20.43 3.91 -5.48
CA SER A 30 19.75 3.07 -4.46
C SER A 30 18.38 3.62 -4.06
N ALA A 31 18.22 4.93 -4.05
CA ALA A 31 16.97 5.60 -3.74
C ALA A 31 15.98 5.50 -4.90
N ARG A 32 16.37 5.54 -6.17
CA ARG A 32 15.40 5.52 -7.28
C ARG A 32 14.55 4.25 -7.27
N ASP A 33 15.14 3.09 -6.97
CA ASP A 33 14.43 1.81 -6.94
C ASP A 33 13.55 1.71 -5.68
N SER A 34 13.96 2.38 -4.60
CA SER A 34 13.22 2.45 -3.35
C SER A 34 12.06 3.45 -3.44
N VAL A 35 12.29 4.60 -4.07
CA VAL A 35 11.31 5.67 -4.32
C VAL A 35 10.30 5.21 -5.36
N ALA A 36 10.69 4.52 -6.43
CA ALA A 36 9.76 3.94 -7.39
C ALA A 36 8.85 2.88 -6.75
N ARG A 37 9.42 2.00 -5.91
CA ARG A 37 8.62 1.03 -5.13
C ARG A 37 7.75 1.69 -4.07
N TRP A 38 8.23 2.78 -3.44
CA TRP A 38 7.49 3.52 -2.42
C TRP A 38 6.38 4.39 -3.02
N LEU A 39 6.59 4.98 -4.20
CA LEU A 39 5.58 5.69 -4.98
C LEU A 39 4.51 4.72 -5.51
N GLY A 40 4.93 3.55 -6.02
CA GLY A 40 4.00 2.49 -6.42
C GLY A 40 3.26 1.83 -5.25
N GLY A 41 3.92 1.70 -4.09
CA GLY A 41 3.37 1.12 -2.87
C GLY A 41 2.57 2.09 -2.00
N ARG A 42 2.48 3.38 -2.38
CA ARG A 42 1.66 4.37 -1.68
C ARG A 42 0.19 4.35 -2.08
N GLU A 43 -0.24 3.41 -2.93
CA GLU A 43 -1.67 3.21 -3.25
C GLU A 43 -2.35 4.47 -3.82
N LEU A 44 -1.55 5.43 -4.32
CA LEU A 44 -2.04 6.72 -4.81
C LEU A 44 -2.70 6.59 -6.19
N GLN A 45 -2.50 5.47 -6.88
CA GLN A 45 -3.13 5.16 -8.15
C GLN A 45 -4.10 4.00 -7.99
N PRO A 46 -5.35 4.14 -8.46
CA PRO A 46 -6.29 3.04 -8.50
C PRO A 46 -5.71 1.94 -9.39
N ARG A 47 -5.67 0.71 -8.86
CA ARG A 47 -5.28 -0.48 -9.62
C ARG A 47 -6.51 -1.30 -9.93
N GLU A 48 -6.72 -1.56 -11.22
CA GLU A 48 -7.76 -2.48 -11.65
C GLU A 48 -7.29 -3.93 -11.41
N ILE A 49 -8.10 -4.68 -10.68
CA ILE A 49 -7.83 -6.07 -10.32
C ILE A 49 -9.07 -6.87 -10.69
N ALA A 50 -8.90 -7.89 -11.52
CA ALA A 50 -10.00 -8.77 -11.90
C ALA A 50 -10.62 -9.45 -10.66
N ALA A 51 -11.93 -9.70 -10.69
CA ALA A 51 -12.61 -10.41 -9.62
C ALA A 51 -11.96 -11.79 -9.38
N GLY A 52 -11.63 -12.09 -8.13
CA GLY A 52 -10.93 -13.32 -7.75
C GLY A 52 -9.40 -13.28 -7.85
N ALA A 53 -8.80 -12.25 -8.47
CA ALA A 53 -7.35 -12.08 -8.48
C ALA A 53 -6.83 -11.52 -7.14
N GLN A 54 -5.54 -11.77 -6.87
CA GLN A 54 -4.84 -11.27 -5.69
C GLN A 54 -3.97 -10.08 -6.06
N ALA A 55 -3.92 -9.06 -5.19
CA ALA A 55 -3.04 -7.93 -5.38
C ALA A 55 -2.45 -7.42 -4.05
N PRO A 56 -1.19 -6.96 -4.06
CA PRO A 56 -0.60 -6.34 -2.89
C PRO A 56 -1.18 -4.93 -2.72
N LEU A 57 -1.72 -4.65 -1.53
CA LEU A 57 -2.20 -3.34 -1.10
C LEU A 57 -1.86 -3.13 0.39
N GLY A 58 -1.14 -2.07 0.75
CA GLY A 58 -0.84 -1.69 2.14
C GLY A 58 -0.02 -2.71 2.93
N GLY A 59 0.85 -3.49 2.26
CA GLY A 59 1.66 -4.54 2.90
C GLY A 59 0.92 -5.87 3.14
N ALA A 60 -0.27 -6.03 2.56
CA ALA A 60 -1.02 -7.27 2.56
C ALA A 60 -1.42 -7.67 1.13
N GLN A 61 -1.64 -8.96 0.89
CA GLN A 61 -2.26 -9.44 -0.35
C GLN A 61 -3.78 -9.47 -0.15
N TRP A 62 -4.51 -8.78 -1.02
CA TRP A 62 -5.95 -8.67 -0.99
C TRP A 62 -6.57 -9.48 -2.11
N GLN A 63 -7.69 -10.13 -1.82
CA GLN A 63 -8.49 -10.87 -2.78
C GLN A 63 -9.97 -10.64 -2.53
N LEU A 64 -10.71 -10.20 -3.54
CA LEU A 64 -12.18 -10.23 -3.48
C LEU A 64 -12.63 -11.68 -3.63
N ARG A 65 -13.18 -12.26 -2.56
CA ARG A 65 -13.63 -13.66 -2.51
C ARG A 65 -15.07 -13.80 -2.96
N GLN A 66 -15.92 -12.86 -2.55
CA GLN A 66 -17.34 -12.91 -2.82
C GLN A 66 -17.89 -11.50 -2.97
N PHE A 67 -18.75 -11.32 -3.96
CA PHE A 67 -19.60 -10.15 -4.09
C PHE A 67 -21.02 -10.63 -4.31
N ALA A 68 -21.95 -10.18 -3.46
CA ALA A 68 -23.35 -10.57 -3.53
C ALA A 68 -24.24 -9.36 -3.26
N VAL A 69 -25.36 -9.28 -3.97
CA VAL A 69 -26.45 -8.38 -3.63
C VAL A 69 -27.44 -9.17 -2.80
N LEU A 70 -27.76 -8.67 -1.61
CA LEU A 70 -28.68 -9.29 -0.66
C LEU A 70 -29.97 -8.47 -0.63
N GLU A 71 -31.11 -9.16 -0.55
CA GLU A 71 -32.32 -8.50 -0.09
C GLU A 71 -32.11 -8.00 1.35
N PRO A 72 -32.60 -6.78 1.66
CA PRO A 72 -32.56 -6.29 3.02
C PRO A 72 -33.39 -7.22 3.92
N PRO A 73 -32.88 -7.60 5.10
CA PRO A 73 -33.64 -8.41 6.05
C PRO A 73 -34.90 -7.63 6.47
N ALA A 74 -36.05 -8.30 6.42
CA ALA A 74 -37.33 -7.72 6.81
C ALA A 74 -37.26 -7.16 8.24
N GLY A 75 -37.81 -5.95 8.46
CA GLY A 75 -37.99 -5.38 9.80
C GLY A 75 -36.87 -4.48 10.35
N ARG A 76 -35.86 -4.07 9.55
CA ARG A 76 -34.79 -3.16 10.01
C ARG A 76 -34.91 -1.70 9.54
N GLY A 77 -36.10 -1.22 9.19
CA GLY A 77 -36.30 0.18 8.77
C GLY A 77 -35.65 0.55 7.44
N TRP A 78 -35.45 -0.43 6.55
CA TRP A 78 -34.93 -0.19 5.20
C TRP A 78 -36.03 0.40 4.31
N GLN A 79 -35.71 1.39 3.47
CA GLN A 79 -36.68 1.98 2.54
C GLN A 79 -37.09 0.96 1.45
N PRO A 80 -38.33 1.02 0.95
CA PRO A 80 -38.77 0.18 -0.16
C PRO A 80 -37.84 0.34 -1.37
N GLY A 81 -37.39 -0.78 -1.95
CA GLY A 81 -36.45 -0.78 -3.08
C GLY A 81 -34.97 -0.71 -2.70
N SER A 82 -34.63 -0.62 -1.41
CA SER A 82 -33.23 -0.68 -0.96
C SER A 82 -32.63 -2.06 -1.20
N ARG A 83 -31.34 -2.11 -1.57
CA ARG A 83 -30.58 -3.35 -1.72
C ARG A 83 -29.31 -3.27 -0.88
N ALA A 84 -28.92 -4.39 -0.27
CA ALA A 84 -27.65 -4.49 0.44
C ALA A 84 -26.60 -5.12 -0.49
N ALA A 85 -25.37 -4.64 -0.47
CA ALA A 85 -24.26 -5.30 -1.13
C ALA A 85 -23.31 -5.87 -0.08
N LEU A 86 -22.94 -7.13 -0.23
CA LEU A 86 -21.93 -7.81 0.56
C LEU A 86 -20.68 -8.00 -0.30
N ALA A 87 -19.56 -7.43 0.15
CA ALA A 87 -18.24 -7.69 -0.41
C ALA A 87 -17.37 -8.36 0.65
N ALA A 88 -16.94 -9.59 0.41
CA ALA A 88 -16.06 -10.34 1.29
C ALA A 88 -14.65 -10.38 0.71
N PHE A 89 -13.68 -9.90 1.48
CA PHE A 89 -12.27 -9.88 1.11
C PHE A 89 -11.48 -10.89 1.94
N SER A 90 -10.54 -11.60 1.30
CA SER A 90 -9.47 -12.31 1.99
C SER A 90 -8.23 -11.43 1.97
N VAL A 91 -7.60 -11.31 3.14
CA VAL A 91 -6.39 -10.50 3.33
C VAL A 91 -5.31 -11.41 3.90
N GLN A 92 -4.24 -11.63 3.14
CA GLN A 92 -3.04 -12.32 3.63
C GLN A 92 -2.00 -11.28 4.04
N VAL A 93 -1.66 -11.32 5.31
CA VAL A 93 -0.84 -10.31 5.97
C VAL A 93 0.61 -10.75 5.93
N GLN A 94 1.50 -9.89 5.46
CA GLN A 94 2.94 -10.15 5.49
C GLN A 94 3.65 -9.51 6.72
N SER A 95 2.94 -8.73 7.54
CA SER A 95 3.49 -8.05 8.73
C SER A 95 2.69 -8.30 10.02
N ALA A 96 3.35 -8.54 11.15
CA ALA A 96 2.70 -8.85 12.43
C ALA A 96 1.76 -7.74 12.98
N ASP A 97 1.96 -6.48 12.60
CA ASP A 97 1.25 -5.32 13.20
C ASP A 97 -0.11 -4.98 12.55
N LEU A 98 -0.75 -5.92 11.84
CA LEU A 98 -1.99 -5.63 11.10
C LEU A 98 -3.12 -5.06 11.97
N PRO A 99 -3.40 -5.56 13.20
CA PRO A 99 -4.51 -5.03 14.00
C PRO A 99 -4.41 -3.53 14.26
N THR A 100 -3.19 -3.02 14.46
CA THR A 100 -2.93 -1.59 14.69
C THR A 100 -3.07 -0.79 13.40
N ARG A 101 -2.52 -1.30 12.28
CA ARG A 101 -2.58 -0.61 10.97
C ARG A 101 -3.99 -0.60 10.38
N TRP A 102 -4.80 -1.63 10.63
CA TRP A 102 -6.17 -1.75 10.16
C TRP A 102 -7.10 -0.65 10.70
N ARG A 103 -6.83 -0.12 11.90
CA ARG A 103 -7.66 0.94 12.52
C ARG A 103 -7.74 2.22 11.68
N GLY A 104 -6.75 2.47 10.82
CA GLY A 104 -6.73 3.60 9.90
C GLY A 104 -7.25 3.31 8.49
N CYS A 105 -7.58 2.05 8.18
CA CYS A 105 -8.01 1.66 6.84
C CYS A 105 -9.51 1.93 6.66
N ARG A 106 -9.88 2.56 5.54
CA ARG A 106 -11.27 2.78 5.14
C ARG A 106 -11.53 2.05 3.83
N ILE A 107 -12.59 1.24 3.82
CA ILE A 107 -13.06 0.55 2.61
C ILE A 107 -14.29 1.33 2.11
N ALA A 108 -14.35 1.56 0.80
CA ALA A 108 -15.50 2.17 0.13
C ALA A 108 -15.72 1.46 -1.22
N LEU A 109 -16.96 1.42 -1.67
CA LEU A 109 -17.33 0.94 -3.00
C LEU A 109 -17.62 2.14 -3.88
N HIS A 110 -17.09 2.13 -5.10
CA HIS A 110 -17.41 3.13 -6.12
C HIS A 110 -18.21 2.45 -7.22
N ASP A 111 -19.29 3.10 -7.66
CA ASP A 111 -20.02 2.64 -8.85
C ASP A 111 -19.52 3.31 -10.13
N ALA A 112 -20.04 2.86 -11.27
CA ALA A 112 -19.69 3.39 -12.58
C ALA A 112 -20.04 4.88 -12.76
N GLN A 113 -20.96 5.40 -11.94
CA GLN A 113 -21.36 6.81 -11.92
C GLN A 113 -20.47 7.64 -10.97
N GLY A 114 -19.46 7.04 -10.34
CA GLY A 114 -18.53 7.70 -9.43
C GLY A 114 -19.11 7.95 -8.03
N ARG A 115 -20.27 7.39 -7.70
CA ARG A 115 -20.83 7.53 -6.34
C ARG A 115 -20.07 6.63 -5.38
N THR A 116 -19.81 7.17 -4.20
CA THR A 116 -19.06 6.48 -3.14
C THR A 116 -20.01 5.93 -2.10
N TRP A 117 -19.97 4.62 -1.91
CA TRP A 117 -20.77 3.89 -0.94
C TRP A 117 -19.89 3.47 0.22
N LEU A 118 -20.19 4.01 1.39
CA LEU A 118 -19.51 3.66 2.63
C LEU A 118 -20.17 2.43 3.26
N PRO A 119 -19.40 1.55 3.90
CA PRO A 119 -19.95 0.37 4.54
C PRO A 119 -20.86 0.80 5.71
N ALA A 120 -22.07 0.25 5.75
CA ALA A 120 -23.04 0.52 6.81
C ALA A 120 -22.59 0.00 8.19
N ILE A 121 -21.65 -0.96 8.21
CA ILE A 121 -21.07 -1.55 9.41
C ILE A 121 -19.55 -1.47 9.26
N ALA A 122 -18.84 -1.11 10.33
CA ALA A 122 -17.38 -1.08 10.33
C ALA A 122 -16.81 -2.43 9.85
N PRO A 123 -15.80 -2.45 8.96
CA PRO A 123 -15.19 -3.68 8.47
C PRO A 123 -14.68 -4.54 9.62
N ALA A 124 -15.29 -5.72 9.82
CA ALA A 124 -14.91 -6.64 10.86
C ALA A 124 -13.73 -7.51 10.39
N LEU A 125 -12.56 -7.33 11.00
CA LEU A 125 -11.42 -8.24 10.80
C LEU A 125 -11.66 -9.52 11.63
N ARG A 126 -11.92 -10.64 10.96
CA ARG A 126 -11.97 -11.95 11.62
C ARG A 126 -10.59 -12.58 11.57
N LEU A 127 -9.90 -12.56 12.70
CA LEU A 127 -8.61 -13.24 12.85
C LEU A 127 -8.83 -14.74 13.13
N PRO A 128 -7.98 -15.63 12.58
CA PRO A 128 -7.96 -17.03 12.99
C PRO A 128 -7.72 -17.15 14.50
N ARG A 129 -8.29 -18.20 15.13
CA ARG A 129 -8.02 -18.47 16.55
C ARG A 129 -6.53 -18.77 16.73
N GLY A 130 -5.84 -18.02 17.61
CA GLY A 130 -4.44 -18.25 17.99
C GLY A 130 -3.43 -17.18 17.57
N THR A 131 -3.82 -16.15 16.81
CA THR A 131 -2.91 -15.09 16.33
C THR A 131 -2.90 -13.81 17.19
N ALA A 132 -3.54 -13.80 18.37
CA ALA A 132 -3.41 -12.71 19.32
C ALA A 132 -2.25 -13.01 20.27
N ARG A 133 -1.09 -12.40 20.03
CA ARG A 133 -0.02 -12.29 21.01
C ARG A 133 0.57 -10.88 20.96
#